data_AF-A0A9X3I3H7-F1
#
_entry.id   AF-A0A9X3I3H7-F1
#
_cell.length_a   1.000
_cell.length_b   1.000
_cell.length_c   1.000
_cell.angle_alpha   90.00
_cell.angle_beta   90.00
_cell.angle_gamma   90.00
#
_symmetry.space_group_name_H-M   'P 1'
#
loop_
_entity.id
_entity.type
_entity.pdbx_description
1 polymer ?
#
loop_
_entity_poly.entity_id
_entity_poly.type
_entity_poly.pdbx_seq_one_letter_code
_entity_poly.pdbx_strand_id
1 'polypeptide(L)'
;MQTTQSLYTYRIVEQEQTDLISKTAECLARSFFGVDVSGKWVQEPMVGQLNFEYEDLYDFIHGYLTSVADQGYCAVAMDEQDQVVGALVGDTNAPEIIGEDIFEGSFSDMNILLSVLEDVDTITFSEVFWICGQQ
;
A
#
# COMPACT_ATOMS: atom_id res chain seq x y z
N MET A 1 -17.46 -0.64 -30.09
CA MET A 1 -17.21 -0.77 -28.64
C MET A 1 -18.07 0.28 -27.96
N GLN A 2 -19.15 -0.14 -27.31
CA GLN A 2 -19.96 0.76 -26.51
C GLN A 2 -19.19 1.01 -25.23
N THR A 3 -18.62 2.20 -25.06
CA THR A 3 -17.92 2.60 -23.83
C THR A 3 -19.00 2.76 -22.77
N THR A 4 -19.24 1.71 -22.00
CA THR A 4 -20.04 1.83 -20.78
C THR A 4 -19.25 2.74 -19.85
N GLN A 5 -19.72 3.97 -19.66
CA GLN A 5 -19.11 4.91 -18.75
C GLN A 5 -19.54 4.50 -17.34
N SER A 6 -18.77 3.61 -16.71
CA SER A 6 -19.01 3.21 -15.32
C SER A 6 -18.84 4.44 -14.43
N LEU A 7 -19.88 4.78 -13.67
CA LEU A 7 -19.83 5.87 -12.71
C LEU A 7 -19.12 5.36 -11.45
N TYR A 8 -18.06 6.04 -11.04
CA TYR A 8 -17.37 5.75 -9.78
C TYR A 8 -17.62 6.84 -8.75
N THR A 9 -17.83 6.44 -7.51
CA THR A 9 -17.89 7.34 -6.36
C THR A 9 -16.55 7.32 -5.65
N TYR A 10 -15.97 8.49 -5.39
CA TYR A 10 -14.72 8.62 -4.67
C TYR A 10 -14.98 9.06 -3.24
N ARG A 11 -14.33 8.42 -2.28
CA ARG A 11 -14.46 8.75 -0.84
C ARG A 11 -13.09 8.77 -0.17
N ILE A 12 -12.94 9.66 0.79
CA ILE A 12 -11.83 9.61 1.74
C ILE A 12 -12.19 8.56 2.80
N VAL A 13 -11.20 7.74 3.17
CA VAL A 13 -11.35 6.72 4.21
C VAL A 13 -11.11 7.39 5.56
N GLU A 14 -12.03 7.21 6.49
CA GLU A 14 -11.95 7.69 7.88
C GLU A 14 -11.87 6.49 8.84
N GLN A 15 -11.24 6.63 10.01
CA GLN A 15 -10.98 5.50 10.91
C GLN A 15 -12.24 4.81 11.44
N GLU A 16 -13.36 5.54 11.59
CA GLU A 16 -14.61 4.96 12.07
C GLU A 16 -15.31 4.08 11.01
N GLN A 17 -14.90 4.18 9.74
CA GLN A 17 -15.50 3.48 8.62
C GLN A 17 -14.94 2.05 8.47
N THR A 18 -15.09 1.24 9.51
CA THR A 18 -14.50 -0.11 9.61
C THR A 18 -14.83 -1.02 8.41
N ASP A 19 -16.07 -1.02 7.93
CA ASP A 19 -16.47 -1.78 6.74
C ASP A 19 -15.73 -1.30 5.47
N LEU A 20 -15.54 0.02 5.32
CA LEU A 20 -14.80 0.58 4.19
C LEU A 20 -13.31 0.23 4.28
N ILE A 21 -12.73 0.27 5.47
CA ILE A 21 -11.34 -0.15 5.72
C ILE A 21 -11.16 -1.61 5.32
N SER A 22 -12.03 -2.53 5.77
CA SER A 22 -11.91 -3.95 5.44
C SER A 22 -12.04 -4.20 3.93
N LYS A 23 -13.02 -3.56 3.26
CA LYS A 23 -13.17 -3.66 1.79
C LYS A 23 -11.96 -3.09 1.04
N THR A 24 -11.36 -2.03 1.56
CA THR A 24 -10.17 -1.39 0.97
C THR A 24 -8.96 -2.31 1.12
N ALA A 25 -8.78 -2.90 2.30
CA ALA A 25 -7.71 -3.86 2.57
C ALA A 25 -7.85 -5.10 1.67
N GLU A 26 -9.06 -5.64 1.50
CA GLU A 26 -9.31 -6.76 0.59
C GLU A 26 -9.00 -6.41 -0.86
N CYS A 27 -9.43 -5.23 -1.32
CA CYS A 27 -9.15 -4.75 -2.68
C CYS A 27 -7.64 -4.67 -2.94
N LEU A 28 -6.89 -4.10 -2.00
CA LEU A 28 -5.43 -3.96 -2.11
C LEU A 28 -4.73 -5.31 -2.01
N ALA A 29 -5.04 -6.13 -1.00
CA ALA A 29 -4.45 -7.44 -0.80
C ALA A 29 -4.62 -8.32 -2.06
N ARG A 30 -5.83 -8.36 -2.63
CA ARG A 30 -6.08 -9.09 -3.88
C ARG A 30 -5.23 -8.56 -5.04
N SER A 31 -5.13 -7.24 -5.17
CA SER A 31 -4.34 -6.63 -6.25
C SER A 31 -2.84 -6.86 -6.10
N PHE A 32 -2.33 -6.87 -4.87
CA PHE A 32 -0.91 -7.05 -4.57
C PHE A 32 -0.52 -8.53 -4.67
N PHE A 33 -1.37 -9.43 -4.19
CA PHE A 33 -1.18 -10.88 -4.32
C PHE A 33 -1.20 -11.33 -5.78
N GLY A 34 -2.07 -10.71 -6.58
CA GLY A 34 -1.97 -10.73 -8.03
C GLY A 34 -3.31 -10.96 -8.72
N VAL A 35 -3.41 -10.40 -9.92
CA VAL A 35 -4.61 -10.45 -10.76
C VAL A 35 -4.23 -10.74 -12.21
N ASP A 36 -5.08 -11.51 -12.90
CA ASP A 36 -4.96 -11.67 -14.36
C ASP A 36 -5.55 -10.44 -15.07
N VAL A 37 -4.72 -9.77 -15.86
CA VAL A 37 -5.12 -8.66 -16.71
C VAL A 37 -4.85 -9.06 -18.16
N SER A 38 -5.90 -9.51 -18.85
CA SER A 38 -5.84 -9.91 -20.26
C SER A 38 -4.81 -11.02 -20.53
N GLY A 39 -4.77 -12.05 -19.68
CA GLY A 39 -3.85 -13.19 -19.79
C GLY A 39 -2.43 -12.90 -19.31
N LYS A 40 -2.22 -11.78 -18.60
CA LYS A 40 -0.95 -11.43 -17.96
C LYS A 40 -1.17 -11.34 -16.46
N TRP A 41 -0.37 -12.07 -15.72
CA TRP A 41 -0.34 -11.97 -14.26
C TRP A 41 0.35 -10.67 -13.85
N VAL A 42 -0.36 -9.82 -13.11
CA VAL A 42 0.15 -8.57 -12.53
C VAL A 42 0.07 -8.72 -11.03
N GLN A 43 1.20 -8.51 -10.36
CA GLN A 43 1.38 -8.74 -8.93
C GLN A 43 2.41 -7.76 -8.40
N GLU A 44 2.32 -7.43 -7.11
CA GLU A 44 3.36 -6.67 -6.43
C GLU A 44 4.65 -7.53 -6.35
N PRO A 45 5.80 -7.03 -6.86
CA PRO A 45 7.02 -7.81 -6.96
C PRO A 45 7.46 -8.50 -5.66
N MET A 46 7.35 -7.83 -4.51
CA MET A 46 7.78 -8.38 -3.22
C MET A 46 6.92 -9.55 -2.77
N VAL A 47 5.61 -9.45 -2.90
CA VAL A 47 4.69 -10.56 -2.59
C VAL A 47 5.02 -11.78 -3.45
N GLY A 48 5.39 -11.57 -4.72
CA GLY A 48 5.77 -12.66 -5.62
C GLY A 48 7.12 -13.32 -5.33
N GLN A 49 8.00 -12.65 -4.59
CA GLN A 49 9.33 -13.17 -4.24
C GLN A 49 9.39 -13.78 -2.84
N LEU A 50 8.64 -13.22 -1.89
CA LEU A 50 8.73 -13.55 -0.47
C LEU A 50 7.72 -14.61 -0.01
N ASN A 51 6.92 -15.18 -0.92
CA ASN A 51 5.94 -16.25 -0.63
C ASN A 51 5.06 -15.93 0.59
N PHE A 52 4.55 -14.71 0.70
CA PHE A 52 3.59 -14.37 1.74
C PHE A 52 2.29 -15.14 1.54
N GLU A 53 1.66 -15.53 2.65
CA GLU A 53 0.27 -15.99 2.61
C GLU A 53 -0.66 -14.79 2.40
N TYR A 54 -1.81 -15.02 1.77
CA TYR A 54 -2.75 -13.95 1.46
C TYR A 54 -3.30 -13.27 2.72
N GLU A 55 -3.61 -14.08 3.73
CA GLU A 55 -4.16 -13.65 5.02
C GLU A 55 -3.18 -12.73 5.75
N ASP A 56 -1.90 -13.07 5.75
CA ASP A 56 -0.84 -12.27 6.35
C ASP A 56 -0.79 -10.89 5.67
N LEU A 57 -0.81 -10.84 4.33
CA LEU A 57 -0.81 -9.59 3.57
C LEU A 57 -2.06 -8.75 3.82
N TYR A 58 -3.23 -9.39 3.89
CA TYR A 58 -4.48 -8.73 4.23
C TYR A 58 -4.42 -8.09 5.62
N ASP A 59 -3.97 -8.83 6.63
CA ASP A 59 -3.89 -8.34 8.01
C ASP A 59 -2.89 -7.18 8.13
N PHE A 60 -1.75 -7.26 7.42
CA PHE A 60 -0.80 -6.16 7.33
C PHE A 60 -1.42 -4.89 6.73
N ILE A 61 -2.05 -5.00 5.55
CA ILE A 61 -2.68 -3.86 4.87
C ILE A 61 -3.82 -3.29 5.72
N HIS A 62 -4.63 -4.15 6.35
CA HIS A 62 -5.73 -3.74 7.21
C HIS A 62 -5.22 -2.97 8.44
N GLY A 63 -4.17 -3.48 9.09
CA GLY A 63 -3.53 -2.82 10.22
C GLY A 63 -2.96 -1.46 9.84
N TYR A 64 -2.27 -1.38 8.71
CA TYR A 64 -1.72 -0.13 8.17
C TYR A 64 -2.83 0.89 7.87
N LEU A 65 -3.86 0.51 7.11
CA LEU A 65 -5.00 1.39 6.82
C LEU A 65 -5.65 1.93 8.10
N THR A 66 -5.83 1.08 9.11
CA THR A 66 -6.44 1.47 10.38
C THR A 66 -5.59 2.52 11.12
N SER A 67 -4.27 2.48 10.99
CA SER A 67 -3.37 3.43 11.65
C SER A 67 -3.25 4.77 10.93
N VAL A 68 -3.51 4.83 9.61
CA VAL A 68 -3.30 6.03 8.79
C VAL A 68 -4.57 6.67 8.22
N ALA A 69 -5.74 6.02 8.31
CA ALA A 69 -7.00 6.51 7.71
C ALA A 69 -7.33 7.97 8.11
N ASP A 70 -7.20 8.33 9.38
CA ASP A 70 -7.55 9.66 9.88
C ASP A 70 -6.63 10.79 9.42
N GLN A 71 -5.52 10.47 8.75
CA GLN A 71 -4.65 11.50 8.19
C GLN A 71 -5.28 12.19 6.98
N GLY A 72 -6.33 11.61 6.38
CA GLY A 72 -7.06 12.19 5.25
C GLY A 72 -6.39 12.02 3.89
N TYR A 73 -5.38 11.15 3.80
CA TYR A 73 -4.63 10.85 2.57
C TYR A 73 -4.99 9.51 1.93
N CYS A 74 -5.99 8.82 2.48
CA CYS A 74 -6.50 7.57 1.95
C CYS A 74 -7.80 7.82 1.18
N ALA A 75 -7.84 7.43 -0.09
CA ALA A 75 -9.00 7.59 -0.95
C ALA A 75 -9.34 6.28 -1.68
N VAL A 76 -10.63 6.02 -1.87
CA VAL A 76 -11.14 4.84 -2.55
C VAL A 76 -12.03 5.22 -3.73
N ALA A 77 -12.02 4.38 -4.75
CA ALA A 77 -12.98 4.38 -5.84
C ALA A 77 -13.99 3.26 -5.62
N MET A 78 -15.28 3.59 -5.64
CA MET A 78 -16.38 2.65 -5.44
C MET A 78 -17.25 2.57 -6.69
N ASP A 79 -17.74 1.39 -7.01
CA ASP A 79 -18.71 1.18 -8.09
C ASP A 79 -20.16 1.45 -7.65
N GLU A 80 -21.11 1.20 -8.55
CA GLU A 80 -22.55 1.39 -8.31
C GLU A 80 -23.14 0.39 -7.29
N GLN A 81 -22.40 -0.65 -6.91
CA GLN A 81 -22.77 -1.65 -5.90
C GLN A 81 -22.09 -1.40 -4.55
N ASP A 82 -21.53 -0.19 -4.36
CA ASP A 82 -20.76 0.20 -3.18
C ASP A 82 -19.57 -0.75 -2.89
N GLN A 83 -18.99 -1.35 -3.94
CA GLN A 83 -17.78 -2.16 -3.84
C GLN A 83 -16.54 -1.31 -4.12
N VAL A 84 -15.48 -1.52 -3.33
CA VAL A 84 -14.19 -0.86 -3.58
C VAL A 84 -13.52 -1.54 -4.77
N VAL A 85 -13.26 -0.75 -5.82
CA VAL A 85 -12.63 -1.21 -7.07
C VAL A 85 -11.21 -0.67 -7.26
N GLY A 86 -10.78 0.24 -6.39
CA GLY A 86 -9.43 0.77 -6.35
C GLY A 86 -9.22 1.63 -5.13
N ALA A 87 -7.98 1.75 -4.70
CA ALA A 87 -7.59 2.55 -3.54
C ALA A 87 -6.26 3.25 -3.80
N LEU A 88 -6.15 4.47 -3.26
CA LEU A 88 -4.90 5.19 -3.09
C LEU A 88 -4.73 5.39 -1.59
N VAL A 89 -3.67 4.82 -1.04
CA VAL A 89 -3.38 4.84 0.39
C VAL A 89 -2.03 5.49 0.55
N GLY A 90 -1.96 6.46 1.44
CA GLY A 90 -0.73 7.15 1.77
C GLY A 90 -0.85 7.75 3.16
N ASP A 91 0.31 8.10 3.70
CA ASP A 91 0.44 8.75 4.99
C ASP A 91 1.42 9.93 4.89
N THR A 92 1.53 10.65 5.99
CA THR A 92 2.48 11.76 6.17
C THR A 92 3.54 11.41 7.20
N ASN A 93 3.66 10.13 7.56
CA ASN A 93 4.66 9.69 8.51
C ASN A 93 6.03 9.99 7.88
N ALA A 94 6.92 10.58 8.68
CA ALA A 94 8.29 10.74 8.23
C ALA A 94 8.87 9.33 7.97
N PRO A 95 9.71 9.15 6.94
CA PRO A 95 10.52 7.95 6.83
C PRO A 95 11.36 7.84 8.10
N GLU A 96 11.02 6.90 8.98
CA GLU A 96 11.80 6.60 10.16
C GLU A 96 12.81 5.52 9.78
N ILE A 97 14.11 5.84 9.91
CA ILE A 97 15.17 4.83 9.83
C ILE A 97 15.14 4.12 11.18
N ILE A 98 14.60 2.90 11.19
CA ILE A 98 14.35 2.18 12.44
C ILE A 98 15.61 1.42 12.86
N GLY A 99 16.46 1.02 11.90
CA GLY A 99 17.79 0.46 12.15
C GLY A 99 17.79 -0.92 12.83
N GLU A 100 16.61 -1.46 13.13
CA GLU A 100 16.37 -2.77 13.73
C GLU A 100 15.25 -3.48 12.94
N ASP A 101 15.23 -4.81 12.99
CA ASP A 101 14.18 -5.61 12.36
C ASP A 101 12.81 -5.32 13.02
N ILE A 102 11.83 -4.93 12.21
CA ILE A 102 10.48 -4.53 12.67
C ILE A 102 9.51 -5.69 12.55
N PHE A 103 9.65 -6.47 11.48
CA PHE A 103 8.76 -7.57 11.17
C PHE A 103 9.26 -8.88 11.76
N GLU A 104 8.35 -9.64 12.37
CA GLU A 104 8.62 -10.98 12.87
C GLU A 104 7.76 -12.02 12.12
N GLY A 105 8.06 -13.31 12.29
CA GLY A 105 7.26 -14.39 11.70
C GLY A 105 7.33 -14.44 10.17
N SER A 106 6.20 -14.63 9.49
CA SER A 106 6.11 -14.74 8.02
C SER A 106 6.64 -13.52 7.28
N PHE A 107 6.73 -12.37 7.95
CA PHE A 107 7.19 -11.11 7.37
C PHE A 107 8.65 -10.78 7.68
N SER A 108 9.42 -11.65 8.35
CA SER A 108 10.81 -11.36 8.70
C SER A 108 11.68 -11.01 7.48
N ASP A 109 11.39 -11.62 6.33
CA ASP A 109 12.10 -11.32 5.07
C ASP A 109 11.79 -9.90 4.52
N MET A 110 10.71 -9.24 4.97
CA MET A 110 10.47 -7.82 4.66
C MET A 110 11.53 -6.90 5.28
N ASN A 111 12.17 -7.28 6.40
CA ASN A 111 13.22 -6.46 7.00
C ASN A 111 14.42 -6.30 6.07
N ILE A 112 14.72 -7.31 5.25
CA ILE A 112 15.76 -7.23 4.21
C ILE A 112 15.39 -6.18 3.17
N LEU A 113 14.12 -6.09 2.78
CA LEU A 113 13.69 -5.04 1.86
C LEU A 113 13.69 -3.67 2.53
N LEU A 114 13.17 -3.55 3.76
CA LEU A 114 13.14 -2.31 4.50
C LEU A 114 14.54 -1.72 4.63
N SER A 115 15.54 -2.53 5.00
CA SER A 115 16.93 -2.06 5.03
C SER A 115 17.44 -1.56 3.67
N VAL A 116 17.06 -2.20 2.56
CA VAL A 116 17.39 -1.70 1.21
C VAL A 116 16.64 -0.41 0.87
N LEU A 117 15.37 -0.28 1.26
CA LEU A 117 14.58 0.94 1.06
C LEU A 117 15.12 2.09 1.91
N GLU A 118 15.47 1.83 3.17
CA GLU A 118 16.17 2.78 4.06
C GLU A 118 17.53 3.19 3.47
N ASP A 119 18.29 2.27 2.88
CA ASP A 119 19.55 2.58 2.18
C ASP A 119 19.31 3.50 0.97
N VAL A 120 18.29 3.23 0.16
CA VAL A 120 17.92 4.06 -1.00
C VAL A 120 17.42 5.43 -0.57
N ASP A 121 16.63 5.51 0.49
CA ASP A 121 16.17 6.77 1.07
C ASP A 121 17.35 7.56 1.63
N THR A 122 18.26 6.92 2.38
CA THR A 122 19.47 7.55 2.90
C THR A 122 20.33 8.13 1.78
N ILE A 123 20.49 7.41 0.66
CA ILE A 123 21.21 7.90 -0.51
C ILE A 123 20.47 9.10 -1.14
N THR A 124 19.16 8.98 -1.35
CA THR A 124 18.34 10.02 -1.99
C THR A 124 18.31 11.30 -1.16
N PHE A 125 18.13 11.20 0.16
CA PHE A 125 18.18 12.34 1.07
C PHE A 125 19.59 12.93 1.18
N SER A 126 20.65 12.11 1.13
CA SER A 126 22.03 12.61 1.17
C SER A 126 22.44 13.36 -0.11
N GLU A 127 22.03 12.88 -1.30
CA GLU A 127 22.30 13.55 -2.57
C GLU A 127 21.48 14.83 -2.73
N VAL A 128 20.21 14.84 -2.31
CA VAL A 128 19.38 16.06 -2.31
C VAL A 128 19.92 17.12 -1.33
N PHE A 129 20.41 16.72 -0.15
CA PHE A 129 21.11 17.64 0.76
C PHE A 129 22.41 18.18 0.17
N TRP A 130 23.16 17.37 -0.59
CA TRP A 130 24.40 17.82 -1.25
C TRP A 130 24.14 18.83 -2.37
N ILE A 131 23.07 18.65 -3.14
CA ILE A 131 22.64 19.58 -4.20
C ILE A 131 22.11 20.91 -3.60
N CYS A 132 21.37 20.85 -2.49
CA CYS A 132 20.82 22.04 -1.82
C CYS A 132 21.82 22.78 -0.92
N GLY A 133 22.89 22.12 -0.45
CA GLY A 133 23.93 22.72 0.41
C GLY A 133 25.08 23.42 -0.32
N GLN A 134 25.02 23.52 -1.66
CA GLN A 134 26.00 24.20 -2.51
C GLN A 134 25.49 25.54 -3.09
N GLN A 135 24.39 26.10 -2.57
CA GLN A 135 23.93 27.46 -2.89
C GLN A 135 24.23 28.47 -1.78
#